data_AF-A0A9D1YSE2-F1
#
_entry.id   AF-A0A9D1YSE2-F1
#
_cell.length_a   1.000
_cell.length_b   1.000
_cell.length_c   1.000
_cell.angle_alpha   90.00
_cell.angle_beta   90.00
_cell.angle_gamma   90.00
#
_symmetry.space_group_name_H-M   'P 1'
#
loop_
_entity.id
_entity.type
_entity.pdbx_description
1 polymer ?
#
loop_
_entity_poly.entity_id
_entity_poly.type
_entity_poly.pdbx_seq_one_letter_code
_entity_poly.pdbx_strand_id
1 'polypeptide(L)'
;MILGITMLMEFAVGSASTKAFLLLPMLVPLGNMIGLTSQTIVQASMFGDSFTNMFYPTSTMILLTTSAINLPLSKWYRWTWKLIAAVAVLVVAALMFCVAIQYGPY
;
A
#
# COMPACT_ATOMS: atom_id res chain seq x y z
N MET A 1 -10.36 -1.23 -5.77
CA MET A 1 -10.31 -2.70 -5.82
C MET A 1 -8.88 -3.23 -5.71
N ILE A 2 -7.96 -2.84 -6.60
CA ILE A 2 -6.54 -3.26 -6.57
C ILE A 2 -5.87 -3.00 -5.22
N LEU A 3 -6.08 -1.81 -4.66
CA LEU A 3 -5.53 -1.43 -3.36
C LEU A 3 -6.00 -2.32 -2.20
N GLY A 4 -7.25 -2.80 -2.24
CA GLY A 4 -7.78 -3.69 -1.19
C GLY A 4 -7.21 -5.11 -1.29
N ILE A 5 -6.95 -5.58 -2.51
CA ILE A 5 -6.36 -6.91 -2.77
C ILE A 5 -4.91 -6.94 -2.30
N THR A 6 -4.14 -5.88 -2.56
CA THR A 6 -2.75 -5.78 -2.11
C THR A 6 -2.64 -5.67 -0.59
N MET A 7 -3.58 -4.99 0.06
CA MET A 7 -3.61 -4.91 1.53
C MET A 7 -3.94 -6.25 2.21
N LEU A 8 -4.81 -7.07 1.63
CA LEU A 8 -5.11 -8.42 2.12
C LEU A 8 -3.93 -9.38 1.92
N MET A 9 -3.24 -9.27 0.79
CA MET A 9 -2.05 -10.07 0.48
C MET A 9 -0.88 -9.79 1.43
N GLU A 10 -0.83 -8.64 2.09
CA GLU A 10 0.18 -8.33 3.11
C GLU A 10 0.24 -9.40 4.21
N PHE A 11 -0.93 -9.91 4.62
CA PHE A 11 -1.01 -10.90 5.69
C PHE A 11 -0.31 -12.22 5.32
N ALA A 12 -0.31 -12.56 4.03
CA ALA A 12 0.31 -13.77 3.51
C ALA A 12 1.78 -13.56 3.09
N VAL A 13 2.12 -12.37 2.59
CA VAL A 13 3.44 -12.07 2.02
C VAL A 13 3.91 -10.69 2.50
N GLY A 14 4.78 -10.65 3.51
CA GLY A 14 5.34 -9.40 4.06
C GLY A 14 6.40 -8.71 3.19
N SER A 15 6.72 -9.25 2.00
CA SER A 15 7.73 -8.69 1.09
C SER A 15 7.08 -7.97 -0.09
N ALA A 16 7.36 -6.66 -0.22
CA ALA A 16 6.87 -5.80 -1.29
C ALA A 16 7.22 -6.33 -2.69
N SER A 17 8.48 -6.71 -2.90
CA SER A 17 8.97 -7.22 -4.19
C SER A 17 8.33 -8.55 -4.57
N THR A 18 8.12 -9.44 -3.59
CA THR A 18 7.48 -10.75 -3.83
C THR A 18 6.01 -10.59 -4.17
N LYS A 19 5.29 -9.69 -3.51
CA LYS A 19 3.89 -9.36 -3.86
C LYS A 19 3.79 -8.73 -5.23
N ALA A 20 4.66 -7.76 -5.54
CA ALA A 20 4.68 -7.11 -6.85
C ALA A 20 4.92 -8.14 -7.96
N PHE A 21 5.86 -9.07 -7.77
CA PHE A 21 6.15 -10.13 -8.72
C PHE A 21 4.95 -11.08 -8.94
N LEU A 22 4.18 -11.40 -7.90
CA LEU A 22 3.02 -12.29 -8.00
C LEU A 22 1.78 -11.58 -8.56
N LEU A 23 1.52 -10.34 -8.15
CA LEU A 23 0.27 -9.64 -8.42
C LEU A 23 0.31 -8.85 -9.73
N LEU A 24 1.42 -8.18 -10.06
CA LEU A 24 1.48 -7.32 -11.25
C LEU A 24 1.24 -8.05 -12.58
N PRO A 25 1.77 -9.27 -12.82
CA PRO A 25 1.51 -9.99 -14.07
C PRO A 25 0.03 -10.31 -14.30
N MET A 26 -0.76 -10.42 -13.23
CA MET A 26 -2.21 -10.63 -13.30
C MET A 26 -3.00 -9.32 -13.32
N LEU A 27 -2.63 -8.36 -12.45
CA LEU A 27 -3.37 -7.12 -12.28
C LEU A 27 -3.18 -6.14 -13.44
N VAL A 28 -1.99 -6.11 -14.07
CA VAL A 28 -1.69 -5.23 -15.20
C VAL A 28 -2.59 -5.52 -16.41
N PRO A 29 -2.67 -6.75 -16.95
CA PRO A 29 -3.54 -7.02 -18.10
C PRO A 29 -5.02 -6.81 -17.76
N LEU A 30 -5.46 -7.18 -16.55
CA LEU A 30 -6.85 -6.94 -16.12
C LEU A 30 -7.19 -5.45 -16.02
N GLY A 31 -6.27 -4.63 -15.51
CA GLY A 31 -6.45 -3.19 -15.42
C GLY A 31 -6.45 -2.51 -16.79
N ASN A 32 -5.62 -2.99 -17.72
CA ASN A 32 -5.62 -2.50 -19.10
C ASN A 32 -6.96 -2.79 -19.82
N MET A 33 -7.61 -3.93 -19.52
CA MET A 33 -8.94 -4.26 -20.07
C MET A 33 -10.05 -3.32 -19.58
N ILE A 34 -9.90 -2.73 -18.39
CA ILE A 34 -10.85 -1.76 -17.82
C ILE A 34 -10.45 -0.30 -18.09
N GLY A 35 -9.45 -0.07 -18.95
CA GLY A 35 -9.01 1.27 -19.37
C GLY A 35 -8.12 2.00 -18.38
N LEU A 36 -7.52 1.31 -17.41
CA LEU A 36 -6.47 1.86 -16.54
C LEU A 36 -5.10 1.71 -17.18
N THR A 37 -4.18 2.62 -16.88
CA THR A 37 -2.78 2.49 -17.29
C THR A 37 -2.04 1.50 -16.40
N SER A 38 -1.11 0.74 -16.97
CA SER A 38 -0.22 -0.17 -16.26
C SER A 38 0.53 0.55 -15.14
N GLN A 39 0.95 1.79 -15.35
CA GLN A 39 1.58 2.61 -14.30
C GLN A 39 0.66 2.86 -13.11
N THR A 40 -0.61 3.18 -13.35
CA THR A 40 -1.57 3.41 -12.26
C THR A 40 -1.74 2.15 -11.40
N ILE A 41 -1.67 0.97 -12.01
CA ILE A 41 -1.79 -0.33 -11.34
C ILE A 41 -0.54 -0.63 -10.49
N VAL A 42 0.65 -0.36 -11.02
CA VAL A 42 1.92 -0.50 -10.29
C VAL A 42 1.94 0.47 -9.10
N GLN A 43 1.60 1.73 -9.33
CA GLN A 43 1.54 2.75 -8.28
C GLN A 43 0.54 2.38 -7.18
N ALA A 44 -0.66 1.89 -7.55
CA ALA A 44 -1.65 1.43 -6.60
C ALA A 44 -1.17 0.24 -5.77
N SER A 45 -0.37 -0.65 -6.38
CA SER A 45 0.21 -1.79 -5.69
C SER A 45 1.30 -1.37 -4.69
N MET A 46 2.19 -0.45 -5.09
CA MET A 46 3.24 0.09 -4.22
C MET A 46 2.69 0.92 -3.05
N PHE A 47 1.67 1.75 -3.30
CA PHE A 47 1.01 2.50 -2.22
C PHE A 47 0.22 1.59 -1.28
N GLY A 48 -0.41 0.53 -1.79
CA GLY A 48 -1.06 -0.48 -0.97
C GLY A 48 -0.08 -1.11 0.03
N ASP A 49 1.08 -1.60 -0.47
CA ASP A 49 2.15 -2.19 0.34
C ASP A 49 2.76 -1.21 1.36
N SER A 50 3.00 0.04 0.95
CA SER A 50 3.56 1.06 1.83
C SER A 50 2.60 1.38 2.98
N PHE A 51 1.30 1.45 2.70
CA PHE A 51 0.28 1.73 3.72
C PHE A 51 0.10 0.57 4.71
N THR A 52 0.09 -0.68 4.22
CA THR A 52 -0.04 -1.84 5.10
C THR A 52 1.15 -2.01 6.02
N ASN A 53 2.36 -1.68 5.57
CA ASN A 53 3.55 -1.67 6.42
C ASN A 53 3.45 -0.67 7.59
N MET A 54 2.64 0.39 7.49
CA MET A 54 2.39 1.32 8.60
C MET A 54 1.36 0.82 9.61
N PHE A 55 0.57 -0.18 9.24
CA PHE A 55 -0.52 -0.71 10.07
C PHE A 55 -0.22 -2.09 10.64
N TYR A 56 0.44 -2.99 9.91
CA TYR A 56 0.62 -4.37 10.33
C TYR A 56 1.70 -4.51 11.42
N PRO A 57 1.37 -5.11 12.59
CA PRO A 57 2.31 -5.23 13.72
C PRO A 57 3.48 -6.18 13.42
N THR A 58 3.39 -6.96 12.35
CA THR A 58 4.45 -7.82 11.82
C THR A 58 5.44 -7.08 10.93
N SER A 59 5.18 -5.81 10.58
CA SER A 59 6.12 -5.04 9.77
C SER A 59 7.40 -4.76 10.55
N THR A 60 8.54 -5.11 9.95
CA THR A 60 9.88 -4.88 10.50
C THR A 60 10.08 -3.41 10.88
N MET A 61 9.46 -2.48 10.15
CA MET A 61 9.52 -1.03 10.41
C MET A 61 8.88 -0.65 11.75
N ILE A 62 7.68 -1.15 12.05
CA ILE A 62 6.98 -0.88 13.31
C ILE A 62 7.72 -1.54 14.47
N LEU A 63 8.20 -2.77 14.28
CA LEU A 63 8.94 -3.49 15.31
C LEU A 63 10.26 -2.80 15.66
N LEU A 64 11.03 -2.33 14.68
CA LEU A 64 12.28 -1.59 14.90
C LEU A 64 12.03 -0.28 15.64
N THR A 65 11.07 0.53 15.18
CA THR A 65 10.77 1.85 15.78
C THR A 65 10.22 1.71 17.20
N THR A 66 9.33 0.74 17.41
CA THR A 66 8.74 0.47 18.72
C THR A 66 9.77 -0.08 19.71
N SER A 67 10.68 -0.95 19.26
CA SER A 67 11.78 -1.50 20.07
C SER A 67 12.83 -0.43 20.43
N ALA A 68 13.16 0.47 19.50
CA ALA A 68 14.10 1.56 19.75
C ALA A 68 13.62 2.53 20.83
N ILE A 69 12.30 2.72 20.95
CA ILE A 69 11.68 3.69 21.87
C ILE A 69 11.15 2.99 23.15
N ASN A 70 11.28 1.66 23.27
CA ASN A 70 10.69 0.83 24.35
C ASN A 70 9.21 1.13 24.61
N LEU A 71 8.46 1.44 23.55
CA LEU A 71 7.03 1.76 23.65
C LEU A 71 6.21 0.50 23.40
N PRO A 72 5.10 0.24 24.10
CA PRO A 72 4.18 -0.83 23.69
C PRO A 72 3.43 -0.45 22.40
N LEU A 73 3.24 -1.41 21.49
CA LEU A 73 2.54 -1.24 20.20
C LEU A 73 1.17 -0.54 20.36
N SER A 74 0.44 -0.85 21.43
CA SER A 74 -0.87 -0.24 21.73
C SER A 74 -0.81 1.28 21.92
N LYS A 75 0.28 1.81 22.49
CA LYS A 75 0.52 3.25 22.60
C LYS A 75 0.97 3.85 21.28
N TRP A 76 1.78 3.13 20.51
CA TRP A 76 2.21 3.55 19.17
C TRP A 76 1.02 3.84 18.27
N TYR A 77 0.10 2.89 18.12
CA TYR A 77 -1.11 3.09 17.29
C TYR A 77 -1.97 4.26 17.78
N ARG A 78 -2.10 4.45 19.10
CA ARG A 78 -2.85 5.60 19.65
C ARG A 78 -2.20 6.94 19.33
N TRP A 79 -0.89 6.97 19.11
CA TRP A 79 -0.17 8.19 18.75
C TRP A 79 -0.17 8.42 17.25
N THR A 80 -0.06 7.35 16.46
CA THR A 80 0.09 7.44 15.00
C THR A 80 -1.21 7.32 14.22
N TRP A 81 -2.35 6.96 14.83
CA TRP A 81 -3.60 6.75 14.09
C TRP A 81 -4.05 7.97 13.26
N LYS A 82 -3.84 9.20 13.76
CA LYS A 82 -4.17 10.42 13.01
C LYS A 82 -3.30 10.58 11.76
N LEU A 83 -2.02 10.23 11.87
CA LEU A 83 -1.09 10.23 10.73
C LEU A 83 -1.45 9.12 9.74
N ILE A 84 -1.74 7.91 10.23
CA ILE A 84 -2.18 6.79 9.39
C ILE A 84 -3.45 7.18 8.62
N ALA A 85 -4.43 7.79 9.29
CA ALA A 85 -5.66 8.26 8.64
C ALA A 85 -5.38 9.37 7.60
N ALA A 86 -4.53 10.34 7.92
CA ALA A 86 -4.15 11.39 6.97
C ALA A 86 -3.45 10.83 5.72
N VAL A 87 -2.53 9.87 5.90
CA VAL A 87 -1.84 9.18 4.80
C VAL A 87 -2.82 8.34 3.98
N ALA A 88 -3.80 7.69 4.61
CA ALA A 88 -4.84 6.94 3.89
C ALA A 88 -5.60 7.84 2.91
N VAL A 89 -6.04 9.01 3.39
CA VAL A 89 -6.73 10.00 2.56
C VAL A 89 -5.83 10.50 1.43
N LEU A 90 -4.55 10.75 1.73
CA LEU A 90 -3.59 11.23 0.74
C LEU A 90 -3.32 10.18 -0.34
N VAL A 91 -3.16 8.91 0.02
CA VAL A 91 -2.97 7.80 -0.93
C VAL A 91 -4.18 7.65 -1.85
N VAL A 92 -5.40 7.71 -1.30
CA VAL A 92 -6.63 7.65 -2.09
C VAL A 92 -6.74 8.85 -3.04
N ALA A 93 -6.44 10.06 -2.55
CA ALA A 93 -6.45 11.27 -3.36
C ALA A 93 -5.41 11.23 -4.48
N ALA A 94 -4.19 10.77 -4.18
CA ALA A 94 -3.12 10.62 -5.17
C ALA A 94 -3.47 9.61 -6.26
N LEU A 95 -4.13 8.50 -5.91
CA LEU A 95 -4.58 7.51 -6.89
C LEU A 95 -5.75 8.01 -7.74
N MET A 96 -6.71 8.72 -7.13
CA MET A 96 -7.78 9.40 -7.86
C MET A 96 -7.21 10.41 -8.86
N PHE A 97 -6.17 11.15 -8.45
CA PHE A 97 -5.45 12.07 -9.34
C PHE A 97 -4.74 11.33 -10.48
N CYS A 98 -4.05 10.21 -10.21
CA CYS A 98 -3.42 9.38 -11.24
C CYS A 98 -4.42 8.83 -12.27
N VAL A 99 -5.61 8.44 -11.82
CA VAL A 99 -6.69 7.98 -12.70
C VAL A 99 -7.22 9.15 -13.54
N ALA A 100 -7.42 10.33 -12.94
CA ALA A 100 -7.96 11.51 -13.62
C ALA A 100 -7.04 12.05 -14.73
N ILE A 101 -5.72 12.01 -14.52
CA ILE A 101 -4.72 12.47 -15.50
C ILE A 101 -4.31 11.38 -16.51
N GLN A 102 -4.90 10.18 -16.43
CA GLN A 102 -4.46 8.99 -17.18
C GLN A 102 -2.94 8.84 -17.12
N TYR A 103 -2.41 8.73 -15.90
CA TYR A 103 -0.99 8.85 -15.66
C TYR A 103 -0.16 7.84 -16.48
N GLY A 104 0.61 8.40 -17.41
CA GLY A 104 1.74 7.80 -18.10
C GLY A 104 1.41 6.75 -19.18
N PRO A 105 2.13 6.73 -20.33
CA PRO A 105 1.82 5.88 -21.46
C PRO A 105 2.47 4.50 -21.31
N TYR A 106 1.91 3.67 -20.43
CA TYR A 106 1.99 2.20 -20.43
C TYR A 106 0.84 1.66 -19.59
#